data_AF-A0A355TNG0-F1
#
_entry.id   AF-A0A355TNG0-F1
#
_cell.length_a   1.000
_cell.length_b   1.000
_cell.length_c   1.000
_cell.angle_alpha   90.00
_cell.angle_beta   90.00
_cell.angle_gamma   90.00
#
_symmetry.space_group_name_H-M   'P 1'
#
loop_
_entity.id
_entity.type
_entity.pdbx_description
1 polymer ?
#
loop_
_entity_poly.entity_id
_entity_poly.type
_entity_poly.pdbx_seq_one_letter_code
_entity_poly.pdbx_strand_id
1 'polypeptide(L)'
;MDFISNFVAYWWDLCINYYKVNPVIFITMYSIKSVIFWWTIIYIVKLALAKKWNVIPGWVFLNVSTNVSPWVYIWIFGDNLPFWYSYMVYFIGGWAICYLIWDVRRRLREHEKKEEELKLNSDSIANSEDTEVKQVCLSIDNNQ
;
A
#
# COMPACT_ATOMS: atom_id res chain seq x y z
N MET A 1 28.13 -31.17 -4.13
CA MET A 1 26.93 -30.51 -4.70
C MET A 1 25.74 -30.68 -3.76
N ASP A 2 26.00 -30.68 -2.44
CA ASP A 2 25.09 -31.35 -1.48
C ASP A 2 24.33 -30.36 -0.61
N PHE A 3 24.65 -29.07 -0.70
CA PHE A 3 23.97 -28.05 0.09
C PHE A 3 22.52 -27.85 -0.37
N ILE A 4 22.29 -27.76 -1.69
CA ILE A 4 20.96 -27.52 -2.25
C ILE A 4 20.04 -28.73 -2.03
N SER A 5 20.54 -29.94 -2.28
CA SER A 5 19.77 -31.17 -2.06
C SER A 5 19.43 -31.37 -0.58
N ASN A 6 20.37 -31.15 0.33
CA ASN A 6 20.12 -31.24 1.78
C ASN A 6 19.16 -30.15 2.27
N PHE A 7 19.27 -28.93 1.75
CA PHE A 7 18.34 -27.85 2.07
C PHE A 7 16.91 -28.17 1.62
N VAL A 8 16.75 -28.64 0.38
CA VAL A 8 15.44 -29.04 -0.16
C VAL A 8 14.85 -30.20 0.64
N ALA A 9 15.66 -31.21 0.97
CA ALA A 9 15.20 -32.36 1.77
C ALA A 9 14.76 -31.93 3.17
N TYR A 10 15.54 -31.10 3.86
CA TYR A 10 15.18 -30.56 5.18
C TYR A 10 13.90 -29.73 5.12
N TRP A 11 13.75 -28.89 4.09
CA TRP A 11 12.57 -28.04 3.92
C TRP A 11 11.32 -28.86 3.59
N TRP A 12 11.48 -29.91 2.79
CA TRP A 12 10.42 -30.88 2.47
C TRP A 12 9.94 -31.62 3.71
N ASP A 13 10.88 -32.07 4.54
CA ASP A 13 10.61 -32.71 5.83
C ASP A 13 9.86 -31.76 6.77
N LEU A 14 10.27 -30.49 6.83
CA LEU A 14 9.59 -29.46 7.62
C LEU A 14 8.16 -29.20 7.17
N CYS A 15 7.90 -29.20 5.86
CA CYS A 15 6.54 -29.01 5.33
C CYS A 15 5.63 -30.18 5.68
N ILE A 16 6.10 -31.41 5.49
CA ILE A 16 5.27 -32.62 5.67
C ILE A 16 5.15 -33.01 7.13
N ASN A 17 6.26 -33.09 7.86
CA ASN A 17 6.28 -33.64 9.21
C ASN A 17 6.02 -32.60 10.30
N TYR A 18 6.51 -31.38 10.11
CA TYR A 18 6.33 -30.33 11.13
C TYR A 18 5.05 -29.53 10.91
N TYR A 19 4.86 -28.94 9.72
CA TYR A 19 3.71 -28.09 9.43
C TYR A 19 2.51 -28.84 8.85
N LYS A 20 2.68 -30.10 8.39
CA LYS A 20 1.64 -30.90 7.70
C LYS A 20 0.97 -30.21 6.50
N VAL A 21 1.71 -29.34 5.83
CA VAL A 21 1.24 -28.60 4.65
C VAL A 21 1.78 -29.19 3.36
N ASN A 22 1.05 -29.02 2.27
CA ASN A 22 1.51 -29.47 0.95
C ASN A 22 2.75 -28.66 0.51
N PRO A 23 3.93 -29.30 0.38
CA PRO A 23 5.20 -28.62 0.06
C PRO A 23 5.19 -28.00 -1.34
N VAL A 24 4.41 -28.55 -2.28
CA VAL A 24 4.31 -28.04 -3.66
C VAL A 24 3.63 -26.68 -3.68
N ILE A 25 2.52 -26.53 -2.95
CA ILE A 25 1.82 -25.24 -2.87
C ILE A 25 2.70 -24.21 -2.19
N PHE A 26 3.38 -24.61 -1.12
CA PHE A 26 4.25 -23.72 -0.37
C PHE A 26 5.45 -23.23 -1.21
N ILE A 27 6.08 -24.09 -2.03
CA ILE A 27 7.18 -23.68 -2.90
C ILE A 27 6.70 -22.83 -4.07
N THR A 28 5.52 -23.12 -4.63
CA THR A 28 4.92 -22.28 -5.68
C THR A 28 4.64 -20.87 -5.17
N MET A 29 4.07 -20.75 -3.96
CA MET A 29 3.87 -19.44 -3.32
C MET A 29 5.19 -18.72 -3.07
N TYR A 30 6.23 -19.43 -2.62
CA TYR A 30 7.54 -18.84 -2.36
C TYR A 30 8.24 -18.35 -3.64
N SER A 31 8.11 -19.10 -4.74
CA SER A 31 8.62 -18.72 -6.06
C SER A 31 7.91 -17.49 -6.61
N ILE A 32 6.57 -17.47 -6.58
CA ILE A 32 5.77 -16.31 -7.01
C ILE A 32 6.12 -15.07 -6.18
N LYS A 33 6.21 -15.24 -4.85
CA LYS A 33 6.64 -14.19 -3.92
C LYS A 33 8.00 -13.62 -4.30
N SER A 34 8.98 -14.47 -4.62
CA SER A 34 10.33 -14.02 -4.98
C SER A 34 10.30 -13.10 -6.20
N VAL A 35 9.58 -13.48 -7.26
CA VAL A 35 9.47 -12.67 -8.48
C VAL A 35 8.81 -11.31 -8.20
N ILE A 36 7.69 -11.31 -7.48
CA ILE A 36 6.97 -10.08 -7.12
C ILE A 36 7.82 -9.20 -6.21
N PHE A 37 8.57 -9.79 -5.27
CA PHE A 37 9.45 -9.08 -4.35
C PHE A 37 10.55 -8.30 -5.08
N TRP A 38 11.27 -8.96 -5.99
CA TRP A 38 12.32 -8.30 -6.78
C TRP A 38 11.75 -7.23 -7.71
N TRP A 39 10.62 -7.52 -8.36
CA TRP A 39 9.95 -6.57 -9.24
C TRP A 39 9.51 -5.30 -8.50
N THR A 40 8.88 -5.46 -7.32
CA THR A 40 8.44 -4.33 -6.50
C THR A 40 9.59 -3.50 -5.95
N ILE A 41 10.72 -4.11 -5.56
CA ILE A 41 11.92 -3.36 -5.15
C ILE A 41 12.46 -2.49 -6.29
N ILE A 42 12.62 -3.07 -7.48
CA ILE A 42 13.11 -2.32 -8.66
C ILE A 42 12.18 -1.14 -8.96
N TYR A 43 10.86 -1.35 -8.84
CA TYR A 43 9.86 -0.33 -9.09
C TYR A 43 9.89 0.78 -8.03
N ILE A 44 10.04 0.43 -6.75
CA ILE A 44 10.19 1.38 -5.63
C ILE A 44 11.45 2.23 -5.83
N VAL A 45 12.58 1.63 -6.20
CA VAL A 45 13.82 2.35 -6.48
C VAL A 45 13.64 3.33 -7.64
N LYS A 46 12.99 2.92 -8.73
CA LYS A 46 12.67 3.82 -9.85
C LYS A 46 11.76 4.98 -9.43
N LEU A 47 10.74 4.74 -8.60
CA LEU A 47 9.85 5.77 -8.08
C LEU A 47 10.56 6.74 -7.13
N ALA A 48 11.47 6.24 -6.29
CA ALA A 48 12.28 7.04 -5.40
C ALA A 48 13.23 7.97 -6.18
N LEU A 49 13.87 7.46 -7.23
CA LEU A 49 14.70 8.26 -8.14
C LEU A 49 13.88 9.34 -8.87
N ALA A 50 12.63 9.05 -9.21
CA ALA A 50 11.69 10.00 -9.81
C ALA A 50 11.05 10.97 -8.80
N LYS A 51 11.44 10.94 -7.52
CA LYS A 51 10.89 11.73 -6.40
C LYS A 51 9.35 11.64 -6.25
N LYS A 52 8.74 10.55 -6.72
CA LYS A 52 7.28 10.31 -6.61
C LYS A 52 6.93 9.61 -5.30
N TRP A 53 7.16 10.31 -4.19
CA TRP A 53 7.02 9.77 -2.83
C TRP A 53 5.59 9.33 -2.46
N ASN A 54 4.56 9.89 -3.11
CA ASN A 54 3.16 9.57 -2.80
C ASN A 54 2.75 8.14 -3.17
N VAL A 55 3.46 7.49 -4.11
CA VAL A 55 3.08 6.15 -4.60
C VAL A 55 3.85 5.04 -3.88
N ILE A 56 4.99 5.38 -3.26
CA ILE A 56 5.91 4.43 -2.60
C ILE A 56 5.23 3.64 -1.48
N PRO A 57 4.40 4.23 -0.58
CA PRO A 57 3.76 3.48 0.50
C PRO A 57 2.86 2.34 -0.01
N GLY A 58 2.16 2.54 -1.14
CA GLY A 58 1.31 1.51 -1.74
C GLY A 58 2.11 0.32 -2.27
N TRP A 59 3.26 0.57 -2.90
CA TRP A 59 4.14 -0.48 -3.40
C TRP A 59 4.85 -1.24 -2.27
N VAL A 60 5.23 -0.52 -1.21
CA VAL A 60 5.77 -1.13 0.02
C VAL A 60 4.73 -2.03 0.68
N PHE A 61 3.48 -1.57 0.78
CA PHE A 61 2.37 -2.37 1.31
C PHE A 61 2.15 -3.66 0.49
N LEU A 62 2.15 -3.55 -0.84
CA LEU A 62 2.03 -4.70 -1.73
C LEU A 62 3.17 -5.70 -1.50
N ASN A 63 4.42 -5.23 -1.36
CA ASN A 63 5.57 -6.08 -1.07
C ASN A 63 5.43 -6.79 0.29
N VAL A 64 5.02 -6.07 1.35
CA VAL A 64 4.79 -6.65 2.67
C VAL A 64 3.67 -7.68 2.62
N SER A 65 2.53 -7.38 1.98
CA SER A 65 1.40 -8.33 1.86
C SER A 65 1.80 -9.63 1.17
N THR A 66 2.62 -9.54 0.12
CA THR A 66 3.12 -10.71 -0.60
C THR A 66 4.07 -11.55 0.26
N ASN A 67 4.82 -10.91 1.17
CA ASN A 67 5.68 -11.60 2.12
C ASN A 67 4.90 -12.34 3.21
N VAL A 68 3.73 -11.83 3.58
CA VAL A 68 2.87 -12.39 4.63
C VAL A 68 2.02 -13.56 4.09
N SER A 69 1.72 -13.57 2.79
CA SER A 69 0.88 -14.59 2.16
C SER A 69 1.29 -16.06 2.43
N PRO A 70 2.57 -16.46 2.31
CA PRO A 70 3.00 -17.82 2.66
C PRO A 70 2.79 -18.16 4.14
N TRP A 71 2.88 -17.17 5.03
CA TRP A 71 2.67 -17.37 6.46
C TRP A 71 1.19 -17.59 6.78
N VAL A 72 0.31 -16.85 6.11
CA VAL A 72 -1.14 -17.05 6.22
C VAL A 72 -1.54 -18.43 5.70
N TYR A 73 -0.90 -18.92 4.64
CA TYR A 73 -1.15 -20.27 4.14
C TYR A 73 -0.79 -21.35 5.18
N ILE A 74 0.39 -21.28 5.80
CA ILE A 74 0.76 -22.21 6.88
C ILE A 74 -0.22 -22.05 8.05
N TRP A 75 -0.61 -20.83 8.39
CA TRP A 75 -1.55 -20.59 9.49
C TRP A 75 -2.92 -21.26 9.32
N ILE A 76 -3.45 -21.28 8.09
CA ILE A 76 -4.77 -21.85 7.79
C ILE A 76 -4.69 -23.38 7.63
N PHE A 77 -3.64 -23.89 6.98
CA PHE A 77 -3.55 -25.29 6.58
C PHE A 77 -2.63 -26.14 7.45
N GLY A 78 -1.87 -25.53 8.36
CA GLY A 78 -0.98 -26.26 9.24
C GLY A 78 -1.66 -26.66 10.54
N ASP A 79 -1.52 -27.94 10.89
CA ASP A 79 -2.16 -28.50 12.09
C ASP A 79 -1.31 -28.32 13.37
N ASN A 80 -0.02 -28.06 13.22
CA ASN A 80 0.94 -28.11 14.33
C ASN A 80 1.74 -26.81 14.43
N LEU A 81 1.03 -25.69 14.44
CA LEU A 81 1.66 -24.39 14.63
C LEU A 81 1.80 -24.05 16.12
N PRO A 82 2.98 -23.55 16.55
CA PRO A 82 3.14 -23.00 17.88
C PRO A 82 2.21 -21.80 18.08
N PHE A 83 1.64 -21.66 19.28
CA PHE A 83 0.65 -20.62 19.59
C PHE A 83 1.16 -19.19 19.36
N TRP A 84 2.49 -18.97 19.45
CA TRP A 84 3.11 -17.67 19.11
C TRP A 84 2.86 -17.26 17.65
N TYR A 85 2.68 -18.23 16.76
CA TYR A 85 2.63 -18.00 15.33
C TYR A 85 1.34 -17.27 14.96
N SER A 86 0.23 -17.72 15.54
CA SER A 86 -1.06 -17.04 15.43
C SER A 86 -0.97 -15.59 15.90
N TYR A 87 -0.31 -15.30 17.02
CA TYR A 87 -0.11 -13.92 17.48
C TYR A 87 0.68 -13.07 16.50
N MET A 88 1.72 -13.62 15.89
CA MET A 88 2.53 -12.94 14.88
C MET A 88 1.69 -12.59 13.64
N VAL A 89 0.89 -13.53 13.15
CA VAL A 89 -0.02 -13.33 12.01
C VAL A 89 -1.11 -12.31 12.34
N TYR A 90 -1.71 -12.37 13.54
CA TYR A 90 -2.69 -11.38 14.00
C TYR A 90 -2.07 -9.99 14.14
N PHE A 91 -0.84 -9.89 14.63
CA PHE A 91 -0.15 -8.61 14.77
C PHE A 91 0.13 -7.99 13.40
N ILE A 92 0.64 -8.78 12.45
CA ILE A 92 0.95 -8.28 11.10
C ILE A 92 -0.33 -7.97 10.33
N GLY A 93 -1.34 -8.83 10.39
CA GLY A 93 -2.64 -8.60 9.76
C GLY A 93 -3.36 -7.40 10.36
N GLY A 94 -3.39 -7.29 11.70
CA GLY A 94 -3.95 -6.14 12.41
C GLY A 94 -3.22 -4.85 12.09
N TRP A 95 -1.89 -4.88 12.04
CA TRP A 95 -1.08 -3.74 11.63
C TRP A 95 -1.39 -3.30 10.20
N ALA A 96 -1.51 -4.26 9.27
CA ALA A 96 -1.86 -3.99 7.88
C ALA A 96 -3.25 -3.32 7.77
N ILE A 97 -4.24 -3.79 8.53
CA ILE A 97 -5.59 -3.21 8.58
C ILE A 97 -5.55 -1.79 9.16
N CYS A 98 -4.85 -1.58 10.29
CA CYS A 98 -4.69 -0.26 10.88
C CYS A 98 -4.01 0.73 9.92
N TYR A 99 -3.00 0.27 9.19
CA TYR A 99 -2.31 1.09 8.19
C TYR A 99 -3.24 1.42 7.00
N LEU A 100 -4.05 0.46 6.56
CA LEU A 100 -5.00 0.66 5.46
C LEU A 100 -6.10 1.66 5.84
N ILE A 101 -6.63 1.56 7.06
CA ILE A 101 -7.58 2.55 7.62
C ILE A 101 -6.93 3.93 7.70
N TRP A 102 -5.68 4.00 8.14
CA TRP A 102 -4.94 5.25 8.22
C TRP A 102 -4.67 5.88 6.85
N ASP A 103 -4.30 5.07 5.85
CA ASP A 103 -4.05 5.53 4.48
C ASP A 103 -5.35 6.05 3.82
N VAL A 104 -6.46 5.32 3.97
CA VAL A 104 -7.78 5.76 3.49
C VAL A 104 -8.19 7.07 4.15
N ARG A 105 -8.05 7.19 5.47
CA ARG A 105 -8.34 8.44 6.19
C ARG A 105 -7.46 9.59 5.75
N ARG A 106 -6.19 9.34 5.44
CA ARG A 106 -5.27 10.36 4.95
C ARG A 106 -5.70 10.87 3.58
N ARG A 107 -6.03 9.97 2.65
CA ARG A 107 -6.49 10.33 1.30
C ARG A 107 -7.77 11.14 1.34
N LEU A 108 -8.75 10.75 2.17
CA LEU A 108 -10.01 11.49 2.32
C LEU A 108 -9.77 12.95 2.76
N ARG A 109 -8.88 13.19 3.72
CA ARG A 109 -8.51 14.55 4.16
C ARG A 109 -7.82 15.37 3.07
N GLU A 110 -7.02 14.74 2.22
CA GLU A 110 -6.34 15.43 1.10
C GLU A 110 -7.33 15.82 -0.01
N HIS A 111 -8.42 15.06 -0.21
CA HIS A 111 -9.49 15.41 -1.14
C HIS A 111 -10.36 16.56 -0.61
N GLU A 112 -10.74 16.53 0.67
CA GLU A 112 -11.53 17.58 1.30
C GLU A 112 -10.82 18.95 1.25
N LYS A 113 -9.51 18.98 1.57
CA LYS A 113 -8.70 20.19 1.47
C LYS A 113 -8.61 20.76 0.04
N LYS A 114 -8.49 19.88 -0.96
CA LYS A 114 -8.46 20.30 -2.37
C LYS A 114 -9.79 20.89 -2.81
N GLU A 115 -10.91 20.34 -2.35
CA GLU A 115 -12.24 20.89 -2.65
C GLU A 115 -12.46 22.25 -1.98
N GLU A 116 -12.00 22.42 -0.74
CA GLU A 116 -12.04 23.71 -0.04
C GLU A 116 -11.19 24.79 -0.75
N GLU A 117 -9.95 24.46 -1.14
CA GLU A 117 -9.09 25.39 -1.89
C GLU A 117 -9.69 25.77 -3.25
N LEU A 118 -10.38 24.85 -3.92
CA LEU A 118 -10.99 25.10 -5.23
C LEU A 118 -12.24 25.98 -5.12
N LYS A 119 -13.05 25.80 -4.07
CA LYS A 119 -14.18 26.69 -3.75
C LYS A 119 -13.72 28.09 -3.35
N LEU A 120 -12.69 28.19 -2.50
CA LEU A 120 -12.15 29.49 -2.09
C LEU A 120 -11.60 30.28 -3.28
N ASN A 121 -10.95 29.61 -4.23
CA ASN A 121 -10.41 30.24 -5.42
C ASN A 121 -11.53 30.68 -6.39
N SER A 122 -12.57 29.86 -6.60
CA SER A 122 -13.72 30.26 -7.44
C SER A 122 -14.49 31.45 -6.87
N ASP A 123 -14.70 31.47 -5.55
CA ASP A 123 -15.42 32.56 -4.88
C ASP A 123 -14.62 33.86 -4.87
N SER A 124 -13.28 33.76 -4.85
CA SER A 124 -12.39 34.93 -4.99
C SER A 124 -12.40 35.53 -6.39
N ILE A 125 -12.47 34.68 -7.43
CA ILE A 125 -12.52 35.11 -8.84
C ILE A 125 -13.88 35.77 -9.13
N ALA A 126 -14.98 35.17 -8.67
CA ALA A 126 -16.33 35.72 -8.83
C ALA A 126 -16.49 37.09 -8.13
N ASN A 127 -15.93 37.26 -6.92
CA ASN A 127 -15.92 38.56 -6.25
C ASN A 127 -15.06 39.61 -6.97
N SER A 128 -13.97 39.20 -7.63
CA SER A 128 -13.12 40.15 -8.37
C SER A 128 -13.79 40.69 -9.63
N GLU A 129 -14.50 39.84 -10.39
CA GLU A 129 -15.27 40.26 -11.56
C GLU A 129 -16.44 41.20 -11.19
N ASP A 130 -17.18 40.89 -10.13
CA ASP A 130 -18.27 41.75 -9.66
C ASP A 130 -17.77 43.13 -9.17
N THR A 131 -16.54 43.20 -8.67
CA THR A 131 -15.92 44.45 -8.22
C THR A 131 -15.44 45.28 -9.41
N GLU A 132 -14.82 44.67 -10.42
CA GLU A 132 -14.43 45.36 -11.67
C GLU A 132 -15.65 45.87 -12.44
N VAL A 133 -16.72 45.08 -12.57
CA VAL A 133 -17.94 45.48 -13.28
C VAL A 133 -18.61 46.67 -12.58
N LYS A 134 -18.67 46.69 -11.25
CA LYS A 134 -19.18 47.86 -10.50
C LYS A 134 -18.30 49.10 -10.66
N GLN A 135 -16.98 48.93 -10.68
CA GLN A 135 -16.05 50.06 -10.83
C GLN A 135 -16.11 50.66 -12.23
N VAL A 136 -16.27 49.84 -13.27
CA VAL A 136 -16.48 50.28 -14.66
C VAL A 136 -17.83 50.99 -14.82
N CYS A 137 -18.93 50.44 -14.30
CA CYS A 137 -20.24 51.10 -14.35
C CYS A 137 -20.26 52.48 -13.65
N LEU A 138 -19.61 52.60 -12.48
CA LEU A 138 -19.52 53.88 -11.76
C LEU A 138 -18.67 54.94 -12.50
N SER A 139 -17.72 54.53 -13.34
CA SER A 139 -16.91 55.46 -14.14
C SER A 139 -17.62 56.00 -15.39
N ILE A 140 -18.67 55.32 -15.87
CA ILE A 140 -19.45 55.72 -17.05
C ILE A 140 -20.50 56.77 -16.67
N ASP A 141 -21.15 56.63 -15.51
CA ASP A 141 -22.18 57.58 -15.04
C ASP A 141 -21.60 58.96 -14.63
N ASN A 142 -20.31 59.03 -14.29
CA ASN A 142 -19.66 60.27 -13.85
C ASN A 142 -19.11 61.14 -14.99
N ASN A 143 -19.30 60.72 -16.25
CA ASN A 143 -18.77 61.38 -17.46
C ASN A 143 -19.88 61.97 -18.37
N GLN A 144 -21.11 62.07 -17.88
CA GLN A 144 -22.21 62.85 -18.49
C GLN A 144 -22.46 64.14 -17.71
#